data_AF-A0A833RUC4-F1
#
_entry.id   AF-A0A833RUC4-F1
#
_cell.length_a   1.000
_cell.length_b   1.000
_cell.length_c   1.000
_cell.angle_alpha   90.00
_cell.angle_beta   90.00
_cell.angle_gamma   90.00
#
_symmetry.space_group_name_H-M   'P 1'
#
loop_
_entity.id
_entity.type
_entity.pdbx_description
1 polymer ?
#
loop_
_entity_poly.entity_id
_entity_poly.type
_entity_poly.pdbx_seq_one_letter_code
_entity_poly.pdbx_strand_id
1 'polypeptide(L)'
;MLQILRINTKYNVIWVLAQNVPGEVNTMCYLYDTILPTKKNTSPHFPTYPPNDINALPEELYADDVHPFTEPNIEYQSEQES
;
A
#
# COMPACT_ATOMS: atom_id res chain seq x y z
N MET A 1 -3.15 13.50 1.49
CA MET A 1 -1.84 13.00 1.05
C MET A 1 -2.06 11.63 0.41
N LEU A 2 -1.31 11.27 -0.63
CA LEU A 2 -1.40 9.97 -1.29
C LEU A 2 -0.58 8.92 -0.52
N GLN A 3 -1.18 7.78 -0.18
CA GLN A 3 -0.53 6.65 0.49
C GLN A 3 -0.94 5.33 -0.17
N ILE A 4 0.01 4.42 -0.35
CA ILE A 4 -0.28 3.06 -0.82
C ILE A 4 -0.71 2.23 0.39
N LEU A 5 -1.89 1.63 0.33
CA LEU A 5 -2.46 0.83 1.42
C LEU A 5 -2.24 -0.67 1.21
N ARG A 6 -2.30 -1.11 -0.05
CA ARG A 6 -2.19 -2.51 -0.42
C ARG A 6 -1.65 -2.67 -1.82
N ILE A 7 -0.85 -3.70 -2.06
CA ILE A 7 -0.35 -4.09 -3.38
C ILE A 7 -0.70 -5.55 -3.60
N ASN A 8 -1.36 -5.85 -4.72
CA ASN A 8 -1.60 -7.21 -5.17
C ASN A 8 -0.64 -7.55 -6.33
N THR A 9 0.22 -8.55 -6.11
CA THR A 9 1.28 -8.94 -7.06
C THR A 9 0.77 -9.87 -8.18
N LYS A 10 -0.40 -10.50 -8.00
CA LYS A 10 -1.01 -11.40 -9.00
C LYS A 10 -1.67 -10.65 -10.16
N TYR A 11 -2.39 -9.58 -9.85
CA TYR A 11 -3.10 -8.74 -10.82
C TYR A 11 -2.38 -7.43 -11.12
N ASN A 12 -1.26 -7.15 -10.44
CA ASN A 12 -0.52 -5.88 -10.52
C ASN A 12 -1.41 -4.67 -10.18
N VAL A 13 -2.23 -4.80 -9.13
CA VAL A 13 -3.17 -3.76 -8.68
C VAL A 13 -2.64 -3.09 -7.42
N ILE A 14 -2.65 -1.76 -7.41
CA ILE A 14 -2.22 -0.94 -6.28
C ILE A 14 -3.44 -0.22 -5.71
N TRP A 15 -3.67 -0.36 -4.41
CA TRP A 15 -4.71 0.35 -3.67
C TRP A 15 -4.10 1.60 -3.05
N VAL A 16 -4.67 2.75 -3.41
CA VAL A 16 -4.13 4.05 -3.03
C VAL A 16 -5.20 4.82 -2.25
N LEU A 17 -4.82 5.29 -1.07
CA LEU A 17 -5.58 6.28 -0.32
C LEU A 17 -5.21 7.67 -0.83
N ALA A 18 -6.16 8.35 -1.47
CA ALA A 18 -6.03 9.73 -1.89
C ALA A 18 -7.37 10.44 -1.76
N GLN A 19 -7.35 11.76 -1.53
CA GLN A 19 -8.58 12.56 -1.50
C GLN A 19 -9.27 12.58 -2.86
N ASN A 20 -8.48 12.64 -3.94
CA ASN A 20 -8.96 12.45 -5.30
C ASN A 20 -7.77 12.10 -6.21
N VAL A 21 -8.00 11.26 -7.22
CA VAL A 21 -7.02 10.99 -8.29
C VAL A 21 -7.53 11.71 -9.54
N PRO A 22 -6.73 12.59 -10.16
CA PRO A 22 -7.18 13.31 -11.36
C PRO A 22 -7.37 12.34 -12.53
N GLY A 23 -8.49 12.48 -13.23
CA GLY A 23 -8.87 11.65 -14.37
C GLY A 23 -10.21 10.95 -14.16
N GLU A 24 -10.81 10.47 -15.25
CA GLU A 24 -12.00 9.63 -15.20
C GLU A 24 -11.61 8.16 -14.95
N VAL A 25 -12.59 7.33 -14.63
CA VAL A 25 -12.37 5.88 -14.48
C VAL A 25 -11.79 5.31 -15.78
N ASN A 26 -10.76 4.47 -15.67
CA ASN A 26 -10.00 3.88 -16.78
C ASN A 26 -9.07 4.86 -17.54
N THR A 27 -8.80 6.04 -16.99
CA THR A 27 -7.78 6.95 -17.55
C THR A 27 -6.37 6.45 -17.18
N MET A 28 -5.40 6.66 -18.09
CA MET A 28 -3.99 6.40 -17.81
C MET A 28 -3.44 7.44 -16.82
N CYS A 29 -2.75 6.98 -15.78
CA CYS A 29 -2.14 7.83 -14.76
C CYS A 29 -0.62 7.65 -14.70
N TYR A 30 0.08 8.70 -14.29
CA TYR A 30 1.51 8.64 -13.99
C TYR A 30 1.71 8.52 -12.48
N LEU A 31 2.41 7.47 -12.05
CA LEU A 31 2.75 7.21 -10.65
C LEU A 31 4.27 7.29 -10.47
N TYR A 32 4.73 8.09 -9.52
CA TYR A 32 6.14 8.26 -9.19
C TYR A 32 6.31 8.58 -7.70
N ASP A 33 7.53 8.40 -7.19
CA ASP A 33 7.86 8.68 -5.80
C ASP A 33 7.65 10.14 -5.44
N THR A 34 7.15 10.41 -4.24
CA THR A 34 6.87 11.78 -3.81
C THR A 34 8.14 12.63 -3.73
N ILE A 35 8.04 13.90 -4.13
CA ILE A 35 9.10 14.90 -4.02
C ILE A 35 9.02 15.71 -2.72
N LEU A 36 8.08 15.36 -1.82
CA LEU A 36 7.91 16.10 -0.56
C LEU A 36 9.13 15.90 0.35
N PRO A 37 9.78 16.97 0.83
CA PRO A 37 11.02 16.88 1.60
C PRO A 37 10.83 16.21 2.96
N THR A 38 9.62 16.22 3.50
CA THR A 38 9.26 15.59 4.77
C THR A 38 8.98 14.09 4.64
N LYS A 39 8.99 13.54 3.42
CA LYS A 39 8.77 12.12 3.16
C LYS A 39 10.04 11.52 2.61
N LYS A 40 10.73 10.77 3.46
CA LYS A 40 11.95 10.06 3.08
C LYS A 40 11.57 8.87 2.21
N ASN A 41 12.16 8.80 1.02
CA ASN A 41 12.04 7.64 0.15
C ASN A 41 12.88 6.50 0.75
N THR A 42 12.22 5.39 1.10
CA THR A 42 12.86 4.15 1.57
C THR A 42 12.62 3.03 0.57
N SER A 43 12.61 3.34 -0.73
CA SER A 43 12.35 2.38 -1.81
C SER A 43 13.28 1.16 -1.68
N PRO A 44 12.73 -0.06 -1.51
CA PRO A 44 13.52 -1.24 -1.23
C PRO A 44 14.23 -1.82 -2.46
N HIS A 45 13.78 -1.48 -3.68
CA HIS A 45 14.32 -2.04 -4.91
C HIS A 45 14.90 -0.94 -5.81
N PHE A 46 16.14 -1.14 -6.24
CA PHE A 46 16.82 -0.30 -7.23
C PHE A 46 17.51 -1.21 -8.26
N PRO A 47 17.36 -0.97 -9.57
CA PRO A 47 16.60 0.10 -10.22
C PRO A 47 15.08 -0.15 -10.28
N THR A 48 14.66 -1.43 -10.22
CA THR A 48 13.25 -1.85 -10.19
C THR A 48 13.17 -3.29 -9.62
N TYR A 49 11.97 -3.75 -9.29
CA TYR A 49 11.74 -5.13 -8.82
C TYR A 49 11.84 -6.13 -9.99
N PRO A 50 12.72 -7.15 -9.93
CA PRO A 50 12.83 -8.16 -10.97
C PRO A 50 11.68 -9.19 -10.87
N PRO A 51 10.91 -9.43 -11.95
CA PRO A 51 9.76 -10.35 -11.92
C PRO A 51 10.13 -11.83 -11.75
N ASN A 52 11.39 -12.20 -12.02
CA ASN A 52 11.90 -13.57 -11.89
C ASN A 52 12.68 -13.80 -10.58
N ASP A 53 12.46 -12.97 -9.56
CA ASP A 53 13.12 -13.17 -8.27
C ASP A 53 12.68 -14.50 -7.64
N ILE A 54 13.65 -15.23 -7.09
CA ILE A 54 13.49 -16.54 -6.43
C ILE A 54 12.69 -16.40 -5.12
N ASN A 55 12.63 -15.19 -4.58
CA ASN A 55 11.84 -14.82 -3.42
C ASN A 55 10.59 -14.08 -3.88
N ALA A 56 9.59 -14.82 -4.36
CA ALA A 56 8.31 -14.22 -4.75
C ALA A 56 7.70 -13.44 -3.57
N LEU A 57 7.38 -12.17 -3.79
CA LEU A 57 6.62 -11.39 -2.84
C LEU A 57 5.26 -12.07 -2.55
N PRO A 58 4.72 -11.90 -1.34
CA PRO A 58 3.35 -12.33 -1.02
C PRO A 58 2.33 -11.82 -2.07
N GLU A 59 1.23 -12.55 -2.23
CA GLU A 59 0.14 -12.14 -3.14
C GLU A 59 -0.43 -10.78 -2.73
N GLU A 60 -0.50 -10.53 -1.42
CA GLU A 60 -1.02 -9.32 -0.81
C GLU A 60 0.01 -8.72 0.14
N LEU A 61 0.36 -7.46 -0.12
CA LEU A 61 1.20 -6.64 0.75
C LEU A 61 0.31 -5.54 1.33
N TYR A 62 0.16 -5.49 2.64
CA TYR A 62 -0.62 -4.46 3.34
C TYR A 62 0.31 -3.45 4.01
N ALA A 63 -0.12 -2.19 4.12
CA ALA A 63 0.55 -1.20 4.96
C ALA A 63 0.28 -1.50 6.45
N ASP A 64 1.21 -1.08 7.32
CA ASP A 64 1.17 -1.37 8.77
C ASP A 64 -0.11 -0.86 9.47
N ASP A 65 -0.77 0.15 8.89
CA ASP A 65 -2.00 0.77 9.38
C ASP A 65 -3.29 0.16 8.81
N VAL A 66 -3.18 -0.90 8.00
CA VAL A 66 -4.31 -1.54 7.33
C VAL A 66 -4.55 -2.92 7.90
N HIS A 67 -5.75 -3.14 8.45
CA HIS A 67 -6.19 -4.45 8.91
C HIS A 67 -6.38 -5.41 7.72
N PRO A 68 -5.64 -6.51 7.62
CA PRO A 68 -5.83 -7.50 6.58
C PRO A 68 -7.18 -8.20 6.72
N PHE A 69 -7.88 -8.45 5.62
CA PHE A 69 -9.17 -9.14 5.64
C PHE A 69 -9.10 -10.60 6.12
N THR A 70 -7.91 -11.17 6.14
CA THR A 70 -7.65 -12.53 6.62
C THR A 70 -7.46 -12.61 8.13
N GLU A 71 -7.22 -11.48 8.79
CA GLU A 71 -6.98 -11.43 10.24
C GLU A 71 -8.29 -11.35 11.03
N PRO A 72 -8.33 -11.89 12.25
CA PRO A 72 -9.51 -11.85 13.11
C PRO A 72 -9.93 -10.41 13.44
N ASN A 73 -11.19 -10.25 13.88
CA ASN A 73 -11.74 -8.94 14.20
C ASN A 73 -10.95 -8.23 15.32
N ILE A 74 -10.84 -6.91 15.21
CA ILE A 74 -10.22 -6.07 16.24
C ILE A 74 -11.16 -5.99 17.45
N GLU A 75 -10.69 -6.45 18.61
CA GLU A 75 -11.41 -6.34 19.88
C GLU A 75 -10.81 -5.22 20.73
N TYR A 76 -11.63 -4.23 21.11
CA TYR A 76 -11.24 -3.19 22.07
C TYR A 76 -11.62 -3.65 23.47
N GLN A 77 -10.63 -3.78 24.36
CA GLN A 77 -10.94 -4.05 25.77
C GLN A 77 -11.48 -2.76 26.39
N SER A 78 -12.73 -2.79 26.88
CA SER A 78 -13.29 -1.68 27.64
C SER A 78 -12.55 -1.55 28.96
N GLU A 79 -11.98 -0.38 29.22
CA GLU A 79 -11.41 0.00 30.52
C GLU A 79 -12.44 -0.26 31.62
N GLN A 80 -12.12 -1.18 32.52
CA GLN A 80 -12.92 -1.38 33.71
C GLN A 80 -12.71 -0.15 34.59
N GLU A 81 -13.72 0.72 34.67
CA GLU A 81 -13.79 1.80 35.65
C GLU A 81 -13.50 1.21 37.05
N SER A 82 -12.33 1.58 37.61
CA SER A 82 -11.95 1.33 39.00
C SER A 82 -12.22 2.56 39.86
#